data_AF-W2PV29-F1
#
_entry.id   AF-W2PV29-F1
#
_cell.length_a   1.000
_cell.length_b   1.000
_cell.length_c   1.000
_cell.angle_alpha   90.00
_cell.angle_beta   90.00
_cell.angle_gamma   90.00
#
_symmetry.space_group_name_H-M   'P 1'
#
loop_
_entity.id
_entity.type
_entity.pdbx_description
1 polymer ?
#
loop_
_entity_poly.entity_id
_entity_poly.type
_entity_poly.pdbx_seq_one_letter_code
_entity_poly.pdbx_strand_id
1 'polypeptide(L)'
;MLPKSLATGFCGGAQLMDILTIGRFIRERATLLLLDHWITKKMQLESVLTKLGLSRGVKRALSDDDLHTFTMYISMYNEKNPDNKVSLLETNCTLWRRCSGERADHRKDGP
;
A
#
# COMPACT_ATOMS: atom_id res chain seq x y z
N MET A 1 5.19 24.25 10.18
CA MET A 1 4.51 25.31 10.97
C MET A 1 3.02 25.25 10.62
N LEU A 2 2.14 25.09 11.60
CA LEU A 2 0.69 25.03 11.36
C LEU A 2 0.13 26.43 11.05
N PRO A 3 -0.78 26.60 10.07
CA PRO A 3 -1.41 27.89 9.80
C PRO A 3 -2.19 28.39 11.01
N LYS A 4 -1.96 29.64 11.41
CA LYS A 4 -2.69 30.26 12.55
C LYS A 4 -4.21 30.28 12.31
N SER A 5 -4.63 30.45 11.05
CA SER A 5 -6.04 30.41 10.64
C SER A 5 -6.72 29.07 10.92
N LEU A 6 -5.97 27.97 10.80
CA LEU A 6 -6.47 26.63 11.10
C LEU A 6 -6.60 26.42 12.61
N ALA A 7 -5.62 26.88 13.40
CA ALA A 7 -5.66 26.77 14.86
C ALA A 7 -6.77 27.61 15.51
N THR A 8 -7.13 28.75 14.93
CA THR A 8 -8.23 29.60 15.45
C THR A 8 -9.61 28.94 15.37
N GLY A 9 -9.83 28.01 14.42
CA GLY A 9 -11.07 27.23 14.35
C GLY A 9 -11.18 26.11 15.38
N PHE A 10 -10.09 25.76 16.06
CA PHE A 10 -9.98 24.66 17.03
C PHE A 10 -9.57 25.16 18.41
N CYS A 11 -10.02 26.35 18.81
CA CYS A 11 -9.77 26.95 20.12
C CYS A 11 -8.29 26.96 20.54
N GLY A 12 -7.37 27.03 19.56
CA GLY A 12 -5.92 27.10 19.77
C GLY A 12 -5.14 25.94 19.16
N GLY A 13 -3.81 26.08 19.16
CA GLY A 13 -2.90 25.09 18.56
C GLY A 13 -2.86 23.76 19.31
N ALA A 14 -3.05 23.76 20.63
CA ALA A 14 -2.98 22.56 21.46
C ALA A 14 -4.11 21.57 21.14
N GLN A 15 -5.37 22.03 21.14
CA GLN A 15 -6.52 21.19 20.80
C GLN A 15 -6.48 20.67 19.35
N LEU A 16 -6.03 21.50 18.41
CA LEU A 16 -5.78 21.04 17.04
C LEU A 16 -4.74 19.91 17.01
N MET A 17 -3.65 20.03 17.77
CA MET A 17 -2.61 18.99 17.83
C MET A 17 -3.11 17.69 18.46
N ASP A 18 -3.96 17.76 19.49
CA ASP A 18 -4.59 16.58 20.09
C ASP A 18 -5.45 15.84 19.06
N ILE A 19 -6.28 16.57 18.31
CA ILE A 19 -7.14 16.00 17.26
C ILE A 19 -6.31 15.37 16.14
N LEU A 20 -5.24 16.04 15.69
CA LEU A 20 -4.34 15.49 14.67
C LEU A 20 -3.61 14.23 15.17
N THR A 21 -3.26 14.19 16.46
CA THR A 21 -2.62 13.03 17.09
C THR A 21 -3.58 11.85 17.20
N ILE A 22 -4.81 12.08 17.65
CA ILE A 22 -5.87 11.07 17.71
C ILE A 22 -6.18 10.56 16.30
N GLY A 23 -6.33 11.46 15.33
CA GLY A 23 -6.59 11.10 13.93
C GLY A 23 -5.49 10.22 13.34
N ARG A 24 -4.21 10.52 13.65
CA ARG A 24 -3.08 9.68 13.26
C ARG A 24 -3.18 8.27 13.88
N PHE A 25 -3.42 8.19 15.18
CA PHE A 25 -3.56 6.91 15.88
C PHE A 25 -4.72 6.06 15.33
N ILE A 26 -5.88 6.68 15.08
CA ILE A 26 -7.03 6.01 14.47
C ILE A 26 -6.66 5.48 13.09
N ARG A 27 -6.00 6.29 12.26
CA ARG A 27 -5.55 5.89 10.93
C ARG A 27 -4.61 4.69 11.01
N GLU A 28 -3.59 4.72 11.86
CA GLU A 28 -2.62 3.63 12.02
C GLU A 28 -3.31 2.31 12.42
N ARG A 29 -4.23 2.36 13.39
CA ARG A 29 -4.99 1.16 13.81
C ARG A 29 -5.92 0.65 12.72
N ALA A 30 -6.62 1.54 12.02
CA ALA A 30 -7.48 1.17 10.91
C ALA A 30 -6.69 0.48 9.79
N THR A 31 -5.49 0.98 9.48
CA THR A 31 -4.59 0.33 8.51
C THR A 31 -4.21 -1.08 8.96
N LEU A 32 -3.78 -1.27 10.21
CA LEU A 32 -3.42 -2.60 10.72
C LEU A 32 -4.59 -3.60 10.64
N LEU A 33 -5.81 -3.17 11.02
CA LEU A 33 -7.01 -4.00 10.92
C LEU A 33 -7.36 -4.36 9.48
N LEU A 34 -7.18 -3.42 8.54
CA LEU A 34 -7.39 -3.66 7.11
C LEU A 34 -6.40 -4.70 6.57
N LEU A 35 -5.12 -4.60 6.93
CA LEU A 35 -4.09 -5.54 6.49
C LEU A 35 -4.32 -6.94 7.06
N ASP A 36 -4.61 -7.04 8.35
CA ASP A 36 -4.94 -8.33 8.99
C ASP A 36 -6.18 -8.99 8.35
N HIS A 37 -7.19 -8.19 8.03
CA HIS A 37 -8.35 -8.67 7.30
C HIS A 37 -7.97 -9.25 5.92
N TRP A 38 -7.12 -8.56 5.14
CA TRP A 38 -6.66 -9.04 3.84
C TRP A 38 -5.83 -10.33 3.94
N ILE A 39 -4.97 -10.44 4.96
CA ILE A 39 -4.19 -11.65 5.23
C ILE A 39 -5.10 -12.82 5.60
N THR A 40 -6.06 -12.59 6.49
CA THR A 40 -7.05 -13.60 6.90
C THR A 40 -7.89 -14.09 5.72
N LYS A 41 -8.21 -13.19 4.79
CA LYS A 41 -8.89 -13.51 3.52
C LYS A 41 -7.97 -14.10 2.45
N LYS A 42 -6.67 -14.30 2.74
CA LYS A 42 -5.66 -14.83 1.83
C LYS A 42 -5.63 -14.08 0.49
N MET A 43 -5.71 -12.75 0.55
CA MET A 43 -5.67 -11.94 -0.66
C MET A 43 -4.37 -12.12 -1.44
N GLN A 44 -4.49 -12.22 -2.75
CA GLN A 44 -3.36 -12.22 -3.67
C GLN A 44 -2.68 -10.85 -3.66
N LEU A 45 -1.34 -10.82 -3.77
CA LEU A 45 -0.57 -9.58 -3.76
C LEU A 45 -1.00 -8.62 -4.89
N GLU A 46 -1.34 -9.15 -6.07
CA GLU A 46 -1.89 -8.39 -7.21
C GLU A 46 -3.16 -7.62 -6.86
N SER A 47 -4.06 -8.26 -6.11
CA SER A 47 -5.32 -7.67 -5.68
C SER A 47 -5.09 -6.56 -4.68
N VAL A 48 -4.15 -6.73 -3.75
CA VAL A 48 -3.77 -5.70 -2.77
C VAL A 48 -3.12 -4.52 -3.47
N LEU A 49 -2.16 -4.78 -4.36
CA LEU A 49 -1.48 -3.75 -5.16
C LEU A 49 -2.47 -2.93 -5.99
N THR A 50 -3.46 -3.59 -6.59
CA THR A 50 -4.55 -2.93 -7.34
C THR A 50 -5.46 -2.10 -6.42
N LYS A 51 -5.82 -2.62 -5.24
CA LYS A 51 -6.66 -1.90 -4.27
C LYS A 51 -6.00 -0.63 -3.73
N LEU A 52 -4.68 -0.65 -3.56
CA LEU A 52 -3.88 0.50 -3.18
C LEU A 52 -3.60 1.45 -4.37
N GLY A 53 -4.14 1.18 -5.56
CA GLY A 53 -3.96 2.02 -6.74
C GLY A 53 -2.54 1.99 -7.33
N LEU A 54 -1.68 1.09 -6.84
CA LEU A 54 -0.27 0.98 -7.21
C LEU A 54 -0.06 0.39 -8.62
N SER A 55 -1.12 -0.14 -9.24
CA SER A 55 -1.08 -0.69 -10.60
C SER A 55 -1.10 0.38 -11.69
N ARG A 56 -1.33 1.66 -11.35
CA ARG A 56 -1.45 2.78 -12.30
C ARG A 56 -0.10 3.42 -12.70
N GLY A 57 1.01 2.74 -12.44
CA GLY A 57 2.36 3.12 -12.86
C GLY A 57 3.26 3.62 -11.72
N VAL A 58 4.56 3.34 -11.87
CA VAL A 58 5.63 3.55 -10.88
C VAL A 58 5.55 4.90 -10.17
N LYS A 59 5.54 6.01 -10.92
CA LYS A 59 5.60 7.36 -10.35
C LYS A 59 4.37 7.75 -9.52
N ARG A 60 3.19 7.18 -9.80
CA ARG A 60 1.95 7.44 -9.04
C ARG A 60 1.76 6.46 -7.90
N ALA A 61 2.30 5.25 -8.05
CA ALA A 61 2.34 4.22 -7.02
C ALA A 61 3.31 4.57 -5.87
N LEU A 62 4.28 5.45 -6.12
CA LEU A 62 5.22 5.92 -5.11
C LEU A 62 4.65 7.06 -4.24
N SER A 63 3.32 7.22 -4.12
CA SER A 63 2.75 7.95 -2.97
C SER A 63 3.20 7.22 -1.71
N ASP A 64 4.05 7.89 -0.91
CA ASP A 64 4.82 7.26 0.18
C ASP A 64 3.93 6.40 1.11
N ASP A 65 2.72 6.88 1.41
CA ASP A 65 1.76 6.21 2.30
C ASP A 65 1.21 4.87 1.74
N ASP A 66 0.93 4.77 0.43
CA ASP A 66 0.37 3.55 -0.17
C ASP A 66 1.45 2.48 -0.34
N LEU A 67 2.67 2.88 -0.73
CA LEU A 67 3.82 1.99 -0.82
C LEU A 67 4.23 1.49 0.57
N HIS A 68 4.20 2.36 1.58
CA HIS A 68 4.44 1.99 2.97
C HIS A 68 3.42 0.94 3.43
N THR A 69 2.14 1.17 3.13
CA THR A 69 1.06 0.21 3.44
C THR A 69 1.28 -1.14 2.74
N PHE A 70 1.69 -1.16 1.48
CA PHE A 70 1.98 -2.39 0.76
C PHE A 70 3.21 -3.13 1.32
N THR A 71 4.25 -2.40 1.71
CA THR A 71 5.43 -2.96 2.36
C THR A 71 5.07 -3.61 3.69
N MET A 72 4.21 -2.96 4.48
CA MET A 72 3.72 -3.50 5.75
C MET A 72 2.89 -4.78 5.52
N TYR A 73 2.08 -4.82 4.45
CA TYR A 73 1.35 -6.03 4.06
C TYR A 73 2.30 -7.19 3.73
N ILE A 74 3.36 -6.94 2.93
CA ILE A 74 4.36 -7.96 2.59
C ILE A 74 5.05 -8.51 3.84
N SER A 75 5.43 -7.64 4.78
CA SER A 75 6.04 -8.06 6.05
C SER A 75 5.11 -8.99 6.83
N MET A 76 3.86 -8.59 7.05
CA MET A 76 2.89 -9.41 7.77
C MET A 76 2.54 -10.72 7.01
N TYR A 77 2.52 -10.68 5.69
CA TYR A 77 2.34 -11.87 4.85
C TYR A 77 3.50 -12.85 5.04
N ASN A 78 4.74 -12.37 5.03
CA ASN A 78 5.95 -13.18 5.20
C ASN A 78 6.06 -13.79 6.60
N GLU A 79 5.59 -13.08 7.63
CA GLU A 79 5.50 -13.64 9.00
C GLU A 79 4.55 -14.83 9.08
N LYS A 80 3.44 -14.80 8.31
CA LYS A 80 2.48 -15.90 8.23
C LYS A 80 2.90 -17.01 7.28
N ASN A 81 3.80 -16.72 6.34
CA ASN A 81 4.26 -17.65 5.30
C ASN A 81 5.81 -17.73 5.29
N PRO A 82 6.43 -18.26 6.36
CA PRO A 82 7.89 -18.22 6.50
C PRO A 82 8.65 -19.02 5.43
N ASP A 83 8.02 -20.06 4.87
CA ASP A 83 8.61 -20.93 3.84
C ASP A 83 8.47 -20.37 2.41
N ASN A 84 7.60 -19.38 2.22
CA ASN A 84 7.31 -18.79 0.90
C ASN A 84 7.26 -17.27 1.00
N LYS A 85 8.38 -16.69 1.45
CA LYS A 85 8.51 -15.24 1.58
C LYS A 85 8.58 -14.59 0.20
N VAL A 86 8.02 -13.39 0.13
CA VAL A 86 8.04 -12.53 -1.06
C VAL A 86 8.78 -11.25 -0.74
N SER A 87 9.60 -10.76 -1.67
CA SER A 87 10.23 -9.44 -1.55
C SER A 87 9.44 -8.38 -2.32
N LEU A 88 9.48 -7.13 -1.85
CA LEU A 88 8.84 -6.00 -2.53
C LEU A 88 9.37 -5.84 -3.97
N LEU A 89 10.67 -6.03 -4.16
CA LEU A 89 11.33 -5.88 -5.47
C LEU A 89 10.91 -6.98 -6.44
N GLU A 90 10.94 -8.26 -6.03
CA GLU A 90 10.50 -9.37 -6.88
C GLU A 90 9.01 -9.29 -7.17
N THR A 91 8.20 -8.94 -6.16
CA THR A 91 6.77 -8.72 -6.31
C THR A 91 6.50 -7.60 -7.31
N ASN A 92 7.11 -6.42 -7.17
CA ASN A 92 6.89 -5.34 -8.14
C ASN A 92 7.35 -5.74 -9.55
N CYS A 93 8.50 -6.39 -9.69
CA CYS A 93 9.05 -6.73 -11.01
C CYS A 93 8.21 -7.79 -11.74
N THR A 94 7.64 -8.74 -11.01
CA THR A 94 6.75 -9.79 -11.56
C THR A 94 5.33 -9.27 -11.80
N LEU A 95 4.76 -8.57 -10.81
CA LEU A 95 3.39 -8.07 -10.90
C LEU A 95 3.26 -6.92 -11.90
N TRP A 96 4.24 -6.01 -12.00
CA TRP A 96 4.15 -4.95 -12.99
C TRP A 96 4.34 -5.42 -14.41
N ARG A 97 5.17 -6.43 -14.69
CA ARG A 97 5.20 -7.05 -16.03
C ARG A 97 3.83 -7.64 -16.38
N ARG A 98 3.21 -8.30 -15.42
CA ARG A 98 1.88 -8.91 -15.57
C ARG A 98 0.75 -7.88 -15.70
N CYS A 99 0.82 -6.76 -14.97
CA CYS A 99 -0.14 -5.65 -15.06
C CYS A 99 0.10 -4.75 -16.29
N SER A 100 1.34 -4.64 -16.79
CA SER A 100 1.71 -3.78 -17.92
C SER A 100 1.45 -4.42 -19.29
N GLY A 101 0.98 -5.67 -19.34
CA GLY A 101 0.52 -6.28 -20.58
C GLY A 101 1.62 -6.50 -21.61
N GLU A 102 2.73 -7.14 -21.24
CA GLU A 102 3.53 -7.86 -22.24
C GLU A 102 2.72 -9.08 -22.71
N ARG A 103 1.86 -8.86 -23.71
CA ARG A 103 1.48 -9.90 -24.65
C ARG A 103 2.74 -10.19 -25.47
N ALA A 104 3.58 -11.09 -24.96
CA ALA A 104 4.61 -11.72 -25.78
C ALA A 104 3.88 -12.40 -26.94
N ASP A 105 4.05 -11.83 -28.12
CA ASP A 105 3.62 -12.36 -29.39
C ASP A 105 4.23 -13.76 -29.55
N HIS A 106 3.44 -14.79 -29.24
CA HIS A 106 3.70 -16.15 -29.69
C HIS A 106 3.07 -16.35 -31.08
N ARG A 107 3.44 -15.54 -32.07
CA ARG A 107 3.39 -15.99 -33.46
C ARG A 107 4.67 -16.78 -33.74
N LYS A 108 4.47 -18.09 -33.58
CA LYS A 108 5.34 -19.21 -33.94
C LYS A 108 6.12 -18.96 -35.24
N ASP A 109 7.39 -19.34 -35.20
CA ASP A 109 8.14 -19.76 -36.38
C ASP A 109 7.42 -20.89 -37.14
N GLY A 110 7.33 -20.71 -38.46
CA GLY A 110 7.42 -21.77 -39.47
C GLY A 110 6.13 -22.25 -40.13
N PRO A 111 6.16 -22.62 -41.43
CA PRO A 111 7.30 -22.68 -42.34
C PRO A 111 7.50 -21.44 -43.23
#